data_AF-A0A9D6W770-F1
#
_entry.id   AF-A0A9D6W770-F1
#
_cell.length_a   1.000
_cell.length_b   1.000
_cell.length_c   1.000
_cell.angle_alpha   90.00
_cell.angle_beta   90.00
_cell.angle_gamma   90.00
#
_symmetry.space_group_name_H-M   'P 1'
#
loop_
_entity.id
_entity.type
_entity.pdbx_description
1 polymer ?
#
loop_
_entity_poly.entity_id
_entity_poly.type
_entity_poly.pdbx_seq_one_letter_code
_entity_poly.pdbx_strand_id
1 'polypeptide(L)'
;MEEHNHHHHDHDHPEGHGGHKPVKLSFKDFKMERAFAFDPAKGEVGVITYTIDEPARISIKVIKAKTRELYLKTIVNWETREAGTHTETWDGRDYEGKIIDLSEAIIMMEGEPLKTYAPGRYSVEGLSDEEIVHGHPHGHSHNLYKDGTNVVPELTVTSVKQGDVLSGVVTIESELADLSKLGYGEEVGYGVRYYLDHTLVEEEFYDKKCEGKFSYKMDTTAYPDGVYTLYVGMCDHHQHATSTGCRIRIKNSV
;
A
#
# COMPACT_ATOMS: atom_id res chain seq x y z
N MET A 1 28.17 -25.16 9.42
CA MET A 1 26.81 -25.37 9.93
C MET A 1 26.66 -24.40 11.08
N GLU A 2 26.27 -23.17 10.77
CA GLU A 2 25.89 -22.18 11.78
C GLU A 2 24.38 -22.19 11.85
N GLU A 3 23.85 -22.57 13.00
CA GLU A 3 22.44 -22.52 13.32
C GLU A 3 22.02 -21.06 13.46
N HIS A 4 21.13 -20.61 12.59
CA HIS A 4 20.42 -19.36 12.78
C HIS A 4 19.46 -19.51 13.95
N ASN A 5 19.80 -18.86 15.06
CA ASN A 5 18.93 -18.70 16.22
C ASN A 5 17.67 -17.92 15.80
N HIS A 6 16.54 -18.61 15.68
CA HIS A 6 15.23 -17.97 15.68
C HIS A 6 14.91 -17.52 17.11
N HIS A 7 15.09 -16.23 17.38
CA HIS A 7 14.53 -15.62 18.58
C HIS A 7 13.00 -15.56 18.44
N HIS A 8 12.31 -16.57 18.97
CA HIS A 8 10.91 -16.43 19.38
C HIS A 8 10.87 -15.52 20.61
N HIS A 9 10.49 -14.27 20.40
CA HIS A 9 10.05 -13.40 21.48
C HIS A 9 8.56 -13.66 21.74
N ASP A 10 8.26 -14.68 22.54
CA ASP A 10 6.98 -14.73 23.27
C ASP A 10 7.08 -13.70 24.41
N HIS A 11 6.75 -12.45 24.11
CA HIS A 11 6.47 -11.47 25.16
C HIS A 11 5.03 -11.72 25.65
N ASP A 12 4.90 -12.17 26.90
CA ASP A 12 3.65 -12.11 27.66
C ASP A 12 3.18 -10.64 27.68
N HIS A 13 2.23 -10.31 26.81
CA HIS A 13 1.61 -8.99 26.79
C HIS A 13 0.65 -8.84 27.98
N PRO A 14 0.68 -7.73 28.73
CA PRO A 14 -0.21 -7.51 29.85
C PRO A 14 -1.68 -7.55 29.41
N GLU A 15 -2.51 -8.28 30.17
CA GLU A 15 -3.97 -8.31 29.99
C GLU A 15 -4.53 -6.88 29.98
N GLY A 16 -4.97 -6.40 28.81
CA GLY A 16 -5.44 -5.03 28.64
C GLY A 16 -5.38 -4.49 27.21
N HIS A 17 -4.63 -5.14 26.31
CA HIS A 17 -4.63 -4.79 24.89
C HIS A 17 -5.94 -5.24 24.23
N GLY A 18 -6.94 -4.36 24.31
CA GLY A 18 -8.25 -4.55 23.71
C GLY A 18 -8.14 -4.63 22.18
N GLY A 19 -7.85 -5.82 21.68
CA GLY A 19 -7.88 -6.12 20.25
C GLY A 19 -9.24 -5.73 19.70
N HIS A 20 -9.28 -4.70 18.85
CA HIS A 20 -10.50 -4.34 18.18
C HIS A 20 -10.70 -5.33 17.05
N LYS A 21 -11.77 -6.12 17.11
CA LYS A 21 -12.28 -6.77 15.91
C LYS A 21 -13.06 -5.72 15.12
N PRO A 22 -12.51 -5.15 14.03
CA PRO A 22 -13.25 -4.18 13.24
C PRO A 22 -14.58 -4.78 12.81
N VAL A 23 -15.67 -4.08 13.12
CA VAL A 23 -16.97 -4.43 12.57
C VAL A 23 -16.93 -4.01 11.10
N LYS A 24 -16.67 -4.98 10.22
CA LYS A 24 -16.64 -4.72 8.78
C LYS A 24 -18.02 -4.26 8.33
N LEU A 25 -18.06 -3.14 7.60
CA LEU A 25 -19.27 -2.63 6.99
C LEU A 25 -19.82 -3.66 5.98
N SER A 26 -21.14 -3.86 5.96
CA SER A 26 -21.80 -4.64 4.92
C SER A 26 -22.09 -3.74 3.73
N PHE A 27 -21.38 -3.95 2.63
CA PHE A 27 -21.69 -3.29 1.37
C PHE A 27 -22.88 -3.98 0.68
N LYS A 28 -23.86 -3.19 0.24
CA LYS A 28 -25.02 -3.67 -0.52
C LYS A 28 -24.99 -3.11 -1.93
N ASP A 29 -25.65 -3.84 -2.83
CA ASP A 29 -25.80 -3.46 -4.24
C ASP A 29 -24.48 -3.00 -4.86
N PHE A 30 -23.40 -3.72 -4.52
CA PHE A 30 -22.09 -3.41 -5.05
C PHE A 30 -22.10 -3.73 -6.54
N LYS A 31 -21.99 -2.68 -7.34
CA LYS A 31 -21.96 -2.80 -8.78
C LYS A 31 -20.71 -2.16 -9.35
N MET A 32 -19.98 -2.97 -10.11
CA MET A 32 -18.82 -2.54 -10.86
C MET A 32 -19.21 -2.25 -12.32
N GLU A 33 -20.34 -1.57 -12.53
CA GLU A 33 -20.82 -1.24 -13.89
C GLU A 33 -19.71 -0.42 -14.58
N ARG A 34 -18.94 -1.09 -15.44
CA ARG A 34 -17.78 -0.53 -16.17
C ARG A 34 -16.52 -0.23 -15.36
N ALA A 35 -16.41 -0.61 -14.08
CA ALA A 35 -15.17 -0.37 -13.32
C ALA A 35 -13.91 -1.02 -13.95
N PHE A 36 -14.09 -2.02 -14.81
CA PHE A 36 -13.03 -2.59 -15.67
C PHE A 36 -13.45 -2.75 -17.15
N ALA A 37 -14.62 -2.23 -17.53
CA ALA A 37 -15.14 -2.32 -18.90
C ALA A 37 -15.23 -0.91 -19.51
N PHE A 38 -14.06 -0.27 -19.56
CA PHE A 38 -13.83 1.05 -20.13
C PHE A 38 -12.44 1.08 -20.77
N ASP A 39 -12.22 2.03 -21.68
CA ASP A 39 -10.93 2.24 -22.34
C ASP A 39 -10.25 3.53 -21.84
N PRO A 40 -9.29 3.43 -20.90
CA PRO A 40 -8.54 4.57 -20.38
C PRO A 40 -7.79 5.35 -21.48
N ALA A 41 -7.37 4.68 -22.55
CA ALA A 41 -6.64 5.32 -23.65
C ALA A 41 -7.54 6.23 -24.49
N LYS A 42 -8.86 6.01 -24.44
CA LYS A 42 -9.87 6.89 -25.05
C LYS A 42 -10.39 7.97 -24.08
N GLY A 43 -9.86 8.03 -22.86
CA GLY A 43 -10.34 8.94 -21.82
C GLY A 43 -11.70 8.51 -21.23
N GLU A 44 -12.10 7.26 -21.42
CA GLU A 44 -13.23 6.71 -20.69
C GLU A 44 -12.87 6.55 -19.21
N VAL A 45 -13.89 6.50 -18.35
CA VAL A 45 -13.72 6.28 -16.90
C VAL A 45 -14.52 5.08 -16.45
N GLY A 46 -13.95 4.33 -15.51
CA GLY A 46 -14.65 3.29 -14.77
C GLY A 46 -15.55 3.93 -13.72
N VAL A 47 -16.70 3.30 -13.46
CA VAL A 47 -17.69 3.76 -12.48
C VAL A 47 -17.85 2.67 -11.42
N ILE A 48 -17.80 3.09 -10.15
CA ILE A 48 -17.93 2.22 -8.98
C ILE A 48 -19.15 2.71 -8.20
N THR A 49 -20.18 1.89 -8.08
CA THR A 49 -21.40 2.21 -7.33
C THR A 49 -21.59 1.24 -6.18
N TYR A 50 -21.88 1.78 -5.00
CA TYR A 50 -22.09 0.98 -3.79
C TYR A 50 -23.12 1.65 -2.88
N THR A 51 -23.80 0.85 -2.06
CA THR A 51 -24.77 1.33 -1.07
C THR A 51 -24.32 0.93 0.34
N ILE A 52 -24.40 1.89 1.26
CA ILE A 52 -24.14 1.69 2.69
C ILE A 52 -25.41 2.05 3.48
N ASP A 53 -25.71 1.30 4.53
CA ASP A 53 -26.96 1.46 5.32
C ASP A 53 -26.81 2.37 6.54
N GLU A 54 -25.59 2.77 6.86
CA GLU A 54 -25.28 3.73 7.90
C GLU A 54 -24.07 4.60 7.51
N PRO A 55 -23.90 5.78 8.13
CA PRO A 55 -22.73 6.61 7.91
C PRO A 55 -21.44 5.83 8.23
N ALA A 56 -20.48 5.87 7.32
CA ALA A 56 -19.24 5.12 7.41
C ALA A 56 -18.08 5.87 6.76
N ARG A 57 -16.85 5.49 7.11
CA ARG A 57 -15.66 5.85 6.36
C ARG A 57 -15.33 4.78 5.35
N ILE A 58 -15.03 5.19 4.12
CA ILE A 58 -14.84 4.29 2.98
C ILE A 58 -13.44 4.45 2.40
N SER A 59 -12.77 3.34 2.14
CA SER A 59 -11.51 3.30 1.39
C SER A 59 -11.71 2.48 0.12
N ILE A 60 -11.27 3.00 -1.02
CA ILE A 60 -11.31 2.30 -2.31
C ILE A 60 -9.92 2.40 -2.92
N LYS A 61 -9.28 1.26 -3.11
CA LYS A 61 -7.93 1.13 -3.65
C LYS A 61 -7.94 0.22 -4.87
N VAL A 62 -7.04 0.50 -5.81
CA VAL A 62 -6.71 -0.37 -6.93
C VAL A 62 -5.41 -1.08 -6.59
N ILE A 63 -5.42 -2.40 -6.60
CA ILE A 63 -4.25 -3.24 -6.31
C ILE A 63 -3.89 -4.09 -7.54
N LYS A 64 -2.61 -4.43 -7.69
CA LYS A 64 -2.15 -5.32 -8.76
C LYS A 64 -2.56 -6.75 -8.44
N ALA A 65 -3.28 -7.37 -9.37
CA ALA A 65 -3.72 -8.75 -9.27
C ALA A 65 -2.51 -9.68 -9.14
N LYS A 66 -2.66 -10.71 -8.30
CA LYS A 66 -1.62 -11.74 -8.01
C LYS A 66 -0.34 -11.19 -7.39
N THR A 67 -0.30 -9.91 -7.02
CA THR A 67 0.80 -9.31 -6.29
C THR A 67 0.30 -8.98 -4.89
N ARG A 68 1.00 -9.49 -3.88
CA ARG A 68 0.70 -9.16 -2.48
C ARG A 68 0.87 -7.65 -2.29
N GLU A 69 -0.15 -6.96 -1.81
CA GLU A 69 -0.07 -5.59 -1.26
C GLU A 69 0.60 -4.54 -2.15
N LEU A 70 0.52 -4.68 -3.48
CA LEU A 70 0.97 -3.66 -4.42
C LEU A 70 -0.19 -2.75 -4.84
N TYR A 71 -0.24 -1.56 -4.24
CA TYR A 71 -1.27 -0.55 -4.46
C TYR A 71 -0.92 0.32 -5.66
N LEU A 72 -1.76 0.30 -6.69
CA LEU A 72 -1.58 1.07 -7.91
C LEU A 72 -2.25 2.45 -7.86
N LYS A 73 -3.35 2.57 -7.11
CA LYS A 73 -4.09 3.82 -6.94
C LYS A 73 -4.94 3.80 -5.67
N THR A 74 -5.16 4.95 -5.06
CA THR A 74 -6.24 5.18 -4.09
C THR A 74 -7.27 6.09 -4.76
N ILE A 75 -8.52 5.61 -4.86
CA ILE A 75 -9.65 6.33 -5.44
C ILE A 75 -10.37 7.12 -4.34
N VAL A 76 -10.65 6.46 -3.22
CA VAL A 76 -11.19 7.09 -2.00
C VAL A 76 -10.28 6.69 -0.87
N ASN A 77 -9.80 7.65 -0.10
CA ASN A 77 -8.91 7.38 1.02
C ASN A 77 -9.69 7.57 2.33
N TRP A 78 -10.31 6.52 2.85
CA TRP A 78 -10.98 6.53 4.16
C TRP A 78 -11.93 7.72 4.45
N GLU A 79 -12.60 8.22 3.43
CA GLU A 79 -13.44 9.41 3.54
C GLU A 79 -14.83 9.07 4.09
N THR A 80 -15.43 10.00 4.83
CA THR A 80 -16.80 9.85 5.34
C THR A 80 -17.82 9.86 4.21
N ARG A 81 -18.81 8.98 4.33
CA ARG A 81 -19.99 8.87 3.48
C ARG A 81 -21.22 8.70 4.37
N GLU A 82 -22.30 9.39 4.02
CA GLU A 82 -23.61 9.22 4.68
C GLU A 82 -24.27 7.90 4.23
N ALA A 83 -25.28 7.43 4.97
CA ALA A 83 -26.09 6.31 4.52
C ALA A 83 -26.72 6.59 3.13
N GLY A 84 -26.69 5.61 2.23
CA GLY A 84 -27.22 5.72 0.88
C GLY A 84 -26.31 5.16 -0.21
N THR A 85 -26.66 5.46 -1.46
CA THR A 85 -25.91 5.05 -2.65
C THR A 85 -24.89 6.11 -3.02
N HIS A 86 -23.65 5.66 -3.26
CA HIS A 86 -22.51 6.48 -3.65
C HIS A 86 -21.97 6.04 -4.99
N THR A 87 -21.32 6.97 -5.70
CA THR A 87 -20.70 6.70 -7.00
C THR A 87 -19.35 7.38 -7.06
N GLU A 88 -18.33 6.60 -7.41
CA GLU A 88 -16.95 7.04 -7.56
C GLU A 88 -16.48 6.73 -8.98
N THR A 89 -15.56 7.55 -9.50
CA THR A 89 -15.00 7.38 -10.84
C THR A 89 -13.50 7.17 -10.79
N TRP A 90 -12.99 6.36 -11.72
CA TRP A 90 -11.55 6.17 -11.90
C TRP A 90 -11.17 6.17 -13.37
N ASP A 91 -10.06 6.83 -13.70
CA ASP A 91 -9.57 7.04 -15.07
C ASP A 91 -8.69 5.92 -15.61
N GLY A 92 -8.50 4.83 -14.85
CA GLY A 92 -7.69 3.70 -15.28
C GLY A 92 -6.18 3.91 -15.13
N ARG A 93 -5.75 4.94 -14.38
CA ARG A 93 -4.34 5.29 -14.21
C ARG A 93 -3.81 5.03 -12.80
N ASP A 94 -2.52 4.74 -12.72
CA ASP A 94 -1.79 4.54 -11.46
C ASP A 94 -1.39 5.89 -10.80
N TYR A 95 -0.53 5.83 -9.77
CA TYR A 95 0.02 7.00 -9.10
C TYR A 95 0.91 7.88 -9.99
N GLU A 96 1.57 7.28 -10.99
CA GLU A 96 2.42 7.98 -11.96
C GLU A 96 1.64 8.47 -13.19
N GLY A 97 0.32 8.28 -13.21
CA GLY A 97 -0.54 8.65 -14.33
C GLY A 97 -0.43 7.70 -15.54
N LYS A 98 0.22 6.54 -15.42
CA LYS A 98 0.34 5.54 -16.47
C LYS A 98 -0.95 4.73 -16.55
N ILE A 99 -1.36 4.37 -17.76
CA ILE A 99 -2.53 3.50 -17.98
C ILE A 99 -2.20 2.11 -17.45
N ILE A 100 -3.10 1.57 -16.63
CA ILE A 100 -3.02 0.22 -16.09
C ILE A 100 -3.67 -0.77 -17.06
N ASP A 101 -3.08 -1.95 -17.22
CA ASP A 101 -3.80 -3.09 -17.79
C ASP A 101 -4.92 -3.51 -16.83
N LEU A 102 -6.16 -3.20 -17.20
CA LEU A 102 -7.32 -3.46 -16.34
C LEU A 102 -7.52 -4.95 -16.03
N SER A 103 -6.93 -5.86 -16.81
CA SER A 103 -6.97 -7.31 -16.51
C SER A 103 -6.06 -7.70 -15.33
N GLU A 104 -5.12 -6.83 -14.97
CA GLU A 104 -4.22 -6.98 -13.83
C GLU A 104 -4.63 -6.11 -12.63
N ALA A 105 -5.81 -5.48 -12.66
CA ALA A 105 -6.28 -4.62 -11.59
C ALA A 105 -7.39 -5.31 -10.77
N ILE A 106 -7.35 -5.14 -9.46
CA ILE A 106 -8.42 -5.51 -8.53
C ILE A 106 -8.81 -4.26 -7.75
N ILE A 107 -10.11 -4.03 -7.56
CA ILE A 107 -10.59 -3.00 -6.64
C ILE A 107 -10.81 -3.64 -5.27
N MET A 108 -10.11 -3.09 -4.28
CA MET A 108 -10.32 -3.40 -2.87
C MET A 108 -11.10 -2.25 -2.25
N MET A 109 -12.23 -2.58 -1.62
CA MET A 109 -13.08 -1.63 -0.93
C MET A 109 -13.21 -2.05 0.54
N GLU A 110 -12.99 -1.08 1.43
CA GLU A 110 -13.09 -1.26 2.87
C GLU A 110 -13.98 -0.17 3.46
N GLY A 111 -14.67 -0.50 4.55
CA GLY A 111 -15.61 0.40 5.20
C GLY A 111 -15.67 0.17 6.70
N GLU A 112 -15.72 1.27 7.44
CA GLU A 112 -15.84 1.29 8.90
C GLU A 112 -17.02 2.18 9.30
N PRO A 113 -18.07 1.64 9.96
CA PRO A 113 -19.18 2.45 10.45
C PRO A 113 -18.71 3.55 11.41
N LEU A 114 -19.24 4.77 11.26
CA LEU A 114 -18.88 5.89 12.15
C LEU A 114 -19.23 5.63 13.61
N LYS A 115 -20.27 4.83 13.88
CA LYS A 115 -20.68 4.47 15.24
C LYS A 115 -19.64 3.61 15.98
N THR A 116 -18.82 2.85 15.24
CA THR A 116 -17.75 2.01 15.79
C THR A 116 -16.39 2.67 15.67
N TYR A 117 -16.27 3.70 14.81
CA TYR A 117 -15.06 4.49 14.68
C TYR A 117 -14.75 5.22 16.00
N ALA A 118 -13.62 4.86 16.60
CA ALA A 118 -13.20 5.34 17.91
C ALA A 118 -11.79 5.95 17.82
N PRO A 119 -11.65 7.20 17.31
CA PRO A 119 -10.36 7.84 17.19
C PRO A 119 -9.67 7.99 18.55
N GLY A 120 -8.41 7.59 18.64
CA GLY A 120 -7.58 7.73 19.85
C GLY A 120 -7.92 6.78 21.00
N ARG A 121 -8.73 5.74 20.77
CA ARG A 121 -9.15 4.79 21.81
C ARG A 121 -8.28 3.53 21.91
N TYR A 122 -7.35 3.34 20.98
CA TYR A 122 -6.46 2.18 20.94
C TYR A 122 -5.04 2.64 21.27
N SER A 123 -4.52 2.13 22.39
CA SER A 123 -3.15 2.40 22.77
C SER A 123 -2.22 1.60 21.87
N VAL A 124 -1.34 2.30 21.15
CA VAL A 124 -0.14 1.72 20.53
C VAL A 124 0.98 1.49 21.55
N GLU A 125 0.74 1.86 22.82
CA GLU A 125 1.67 1.64 23.92
C GLU A 125 1.92 0.14 24.11
N GLY A 126 3.19 -0.25 24.05
CA GLY A 126 3.63 -1.63 24.18
C GLY A 126 3.69 -2.41 22.86
N LEU A 127 3.25 -1.82 21.73
CA LEU A 127 3.54 -2.36 20.40
C LEU A 127 4.86 -1.79 19.88
N SER A 128 5.63 -2.62 19.18
CA SER A 128 6.77 -2.18 18.39
C SER A 128 6.32 -1.41 17.14
N ASP A 129 7.19 -0.56 16.60
CA ASP A 129 6.88 0.20 15.38
C ASP A 129 6.54 -0.73 14.19
N GLU A 130 7.15 -1.92 14.13
CA GLU A 130 6.86 -2.94 13.12
C GLU A 130 5.45 -3.52 13.28
N GLU A 131 5.06 -3.89 14.51
CA GLU A 131 3.70 -4.38 14.80
C GLU A 131 2.66 -3.31 14.50
N ILE A 132 3.00 -2.04 14.74
CA ILE A 132 2.16 -0.91 14.40
C ILE A 132 1.98 -0.83 12.88
N VAL A 133 3.01 -0.96 12.05
CA VAL A 133 2.87 -0.81 10.59
C VAL A 133 2.29 -2.06 9.90
N HIS A 134 2.72 -3.26 10.28
CA HIS A 134 2.30 -4.51 9.63
C HIS A 134 1.02 -5.11 10.23
N GLY A 135 0.54 -4.57 11.34
CA GLY A 135 -0.61 -5.09 12.07
C GLY A 135 -0.17 -6.09 13.15
N HIS A 136 -0.62 -5.87 14.38
CA HIS A 136 -0.51 -6.86 15.44
C HIS A 136 -1.57 -7.97 15.22
N PRO A 137 -1.33 -9.25 15.56
CA PRO A 137 -2.34 -10.32 15.44
C PRO A 137 -3.67 -10.03 16.18
N HIS A 138 -3.66 -9.11 17.15
CA HIS A 138 -4.84 -8.68 17.89
C HIS A 138 -5.59 -7.51 17.24
N GLY A 139 -5.05 -6.94 16.16
CA GLY A 139 -5.63 -5.86 15.37
C GLY A 139 -5.62 -4.50 16.09
N HIS A 140 -5.03 -3.49 15.44
CA HIS A 140 -5.23 -2.08 15.78
C HIS A 140 -5.69 -1.31 14.54
N SER A 141 -6.34 -0.16 14.74
CA SER A 141 -6.93 0.60 13.63
C SER A 141 -5.88 1.52 13.00
N HIS A 142 -5.54 1.22 11.76
CA HIS A 142 -4.63 2.01 10.92
C HIS A 142 -5.31 3.24 10.31
N ASN A 143 -6.37 3.76 10.95
CA ASN A 143 -7.32 4.66 10.29
C ASN A 143 -7.46 5.99 11.05
N LEU A 144 -6.56 6.31 11.98
CA LEU A 144 -6.67 7.48 12.87
C LEU A 144 -6.27 8.80 12.18
N TYR A 145 -7.18 9.42 11.43
CA TYR A 145 -6.93 10.75 10.84
C TYR A 145 -7.59 11.88 11.61
N LYS A 146 -6.95 13.05 11.60
CA LYS A 146 -7.67 14.33 11.65
C LYS A 146 -8.17 14.64 10.24
N ASP A 147 -9.42 15.06 10.11
CA ASP A 147 -9.98 15.48 8.81
C ASP A 147 -9.04 16.48 8.12
N GLY A 148 -8.67 16.22 6.86
CA GLY A 148 -7.77 17.06 6.06
C GLY A 148 -6.27 16.75 6.15
N THR A 149 -5.84 15.76 6.93
CA THR A 149 -4.42 15.32 7.03
C THR A 149 -4.10 14.06 6.21
N ASN A 150 -5.05 13.65 5.38
CA ASN A 150 -5.10 12.37 4.69
C ASN A 150 -4.40 12.43 3.33
N VAL A 151 -3.08 12.66 3.36
CA VAL A 151 -2.25 12.85 2.16
C VAL A 151 -1.54 11.54 1.84
N VAL A 152 -1.83 10.97 0.67
CA VAL A 152 -1.05 9.82 0.15
C VAL A 152 0.29 10.34 -0.35
N PRO A 153 1.43 9.89 0.21
CA PRO A 153 2.73 10.33 -0.25
C PRO A 153 3.02 9.87 -1.68
N GLU A 154 3.81 10.65 -2.41
CA GLU A 154 4.30 10.27 -3.73
C GLU A 154 5.70 9.64 -3.60
N LEU A 155 5.87 8.43 -4.14
CA LEU A 155 7.12 7.69 -4.09
C LEU A 155 7.80 7.71 -5.45
N THR A 156 9.12 7.90 -5.46
CA THR A 156 9.94 7.88 -6.68
C THR A 156 11.11 6.93 -6.52
N VAL A 157 11.45 6.16 -7.55
CA VAL A 157 12.73 5.43 -7.64
C VAL A 157 13.77 6.37 -8.25
N THR A 158 14.89 6.58 -7.56
CA THR A 158 15.90 7.58 -7.93
C THR A 158 17.13 6.97 -8.59
N SER A 159 17.46 5.74 -8.21
CA SER A 159 18.64 5.00 -8.68
C SER A 159 18.48 4.32 -10.04
N VAL A 160 17.25 3.97 -10.43
CA VAL A 160 16.98 3.18 -11.65
C VAL A 160 15.86 3.82 -12.47
N LYS A 161 16.01 3.81 -13.79
CA LYS A 161 15.11 4.42 -14.75
C LYS A 161 14.55 3.43 -15.75
N GLN A 162 13.48 3.85 -16.42
CA GLN A 162 12.87 3.12 -17.52
C GLN A 162 13.91 2.74 -18.59
N GLY A 163 14.08 1.45 -18.81
CA GLY A 163 14.95 0.85 -19.84
C GLY A 163 16.36 0.51 -19.37
N ASP A 164 16.72 0.79 -18.12
CA ASP A 164 18.07 0.51 -17.60
C ASP A 164 18.40 -0.98 -17.67
N VAL A 165 19.67 -1.28 -17.96
CA VAL A 165 20.22 -2.64 -17.95
C VAL A 165 20.98 -2.86 -16.65
N LEU A 166 20.52 -3.80 -15.84
CA LEU A 166 21.07 -4.13 -14.54
C LEU A 166 21.86 -5.45 -14.60
N SER A 167 22.97 -5.52 -13.85
CA SER A 167 23.82 -6.70 -13.73
C SER A 167 24.58 -6.69 -12.40
N GLY A 168 24.82 -7.88 -11.84
CA GLY A 168 25.49 -8.05 -10.55
C GLY A 168 24.64 -7.52 -9.39
N VAL A 169 25.30 -6.96 -8.38
CA VAL A 169 24.63 -6.34 -7.22
C VAL A 169 24.36 -4.87 -7.51
N VAL A 170 23.10 -4.46 -7.47
CA VAL A 170 22.64 -3.10 -7.74
C VAL A 170 21.86 -2.58 -6.52
N THR A 171 22.13 -1.34 -6.12
CA THR A 171 21.36 -0.67 -5.08
C THR A 171 20.15 0.03 -5.69
N ILE A 172 18.96 -0.34 -5.25
CA ILE A 172 17.68 0.28 -5.59
C ILE A 172 17.35 1.31 -4.50
N GLU A 173 17.58 2.58 -4.80
CA GLU A 173 17.20 3.74 -3.99
C GLU A 173 15.85 4.31 -4.43
N SER A 174 15.00 4.65 -3.46
CA SER A 174 13.71 5.31 -3.66
C SER A 174 13.41 6.31 -2.53
N GLU A 175 12.57 7.31 -2.80
CA GLU A 175 12.25 8.35 -1.83
C GLU A 175 10.85 9.00 -1.97
N LEU A 176 10.41 9.52 -0.83
CA LEU A 176 9.56 10.69 -0.57
C LEU A 176 9.67 11.84 -1.58
N ALA A 177 8.82 11.96 -2.60
CA ALA A 177 8.94 13.08 -3.55
C ALA A 177 8.69 14.46 -2.89
N ASP A 178 7.77 14.50 -1.91
CA ASP A 178 7.48 15.69 -1.11
C ASP A 178 7.62 15.36 0.38
N LEU A 179 8.78 15.72 0.96
CA LEU A 179 9.06 15.51 2.37
C LEU A 179 8.22 16.41 3.31
N SER A 180 7.36 17.30 2.77
CA SER A 180 6.33 17.96 3.57
C SER A 180 5.00 17.18 3.63
N LYS A 181 4.92 16.08 2.86
CA LYS A 181 3.75 15.19 2.74
C LYS A 181 4.15 13.75 3.04
N LEU A 182 4.81 13.56 4.18
CA LEU A 182 5.32 12.27 4.63
C LEU A 182 4.22 11.31 5.15
N GLY A 183 2.96 11.75 5.12
CA GLY A 183 1.87 11.02 5.74
C GLY A 183 2.17 10.83 7.22
N TYR A 184 1.95 9.62 7.71
CA TYR A 184 2.16 9.27 9.12
C TYR A 184 3.46 8.49 9.37
N GLY A 185 4.31 8.33 8.36
CA GLY A 185 5.58 7.63 8.58
C GLY A 185 6.58 8.42 9.42
N GLU A 186 6.36 9.71 9.67
CA GLU A 186 7.14 10.45 10.67
C GLU A 186 6.88 9.98 12.12
N GLU A 187 5.72 9.40 12.39
CA GLU A 187 5.38 8.93 13.73
C GLU A 187 6.06 7.60 14.05
N VAL A 188 5.97 6.66 13.10
CA VAL A 188 6.27 5.24 13.32
C VAL A 188 6.96 4.56 12.13
N GLY A 189 7.33 5.27 11.07
CA GLY A 189 8.05 4.70 9.93
C GLY A 189 7.16 4.14 8.80
N TYR A 190 7.78 3.35 7.92
CA TYR A 190 7.20 2.88 6.67
C TYR A 190 7.49 1.40 6.44
N GLY A 191 6.49 0.68 5.91
CA GLY A 191 6.70 -0.63 5.31
C GLY A 191 6.95 -0.47 3.82
N VAL A 192 8.11 -0.93 3.34
CA VAL A 192 8.52 -0.79 1.94
C VAL A 192 8.73 -2.16 1.33
N ARG A 193 8.17 -2.37 0.14
CA ARG A 193 8.19 -3.65 -0.56
C ARG A 193 8.72 -3.45 -1.98
N TYR A 194 9.64 -4.32 -2.38
CA TYR A 194 10.23 -4.32 -3.71
C TYR A 194 9.73 -5.53 -4.47
N TYR A 195 9.36 -5.33 -5.73
CA TYR A 195 8.85 -6.40 -6.57
C TYR A 195 9.55 -6.44 -7.92
N LEU A 196 9.75 -7.65 -8.43
CA LEU A 196 9.96 -7.89 -9.85
C LEU A 196 8.72 -8.54 -10.44
N ASP A 197 8.08 -7.83 -11.36
CA ASP A 197 6.77 -8.12 -11.93
C ASP A 197 5.69 -8.31 -10.86
N HIS A 198 5.40 -9.57 -10.49
CA HIS A 198 4.44 -9.94 -9.44
C HIS A 198 5.09 -10.54 -8.20
N THR A 199 6.42 -10.75 -8.24
CA THR A 199 7.16 -11.44 -7.19
C THR A 199 7.68 -10.42 -6.19
N LEU A 200 7.29 -10.55 -4.92
CA LEU A 200 7.94 -9.82 -3.82
C LEU A 200 9.37 -10.33 -3.69
N VAL A 201 10.34 -9.44 -3.83
CA VAL A 201 11.77 -9.77 -3.73
C VAL A 201 12.40 -9.28 -2.44
N GLU A 202 11.83 -8.24 -1.83
CA GLU A 202 12.26 -7.72 -0.53
C GLU A 202 11.11 -7.00 0.17
N GLU A 203 11.08 -7.08 1.49
CA GLU A 203 10.21 -6.29 2.36
C GLU A 203 11.01 -5.81 3.56
N GLU A 204 11.02 -4.51 3.80
CA GLU A 204 11.79 -3.89 4.87
C GLU A 204 10.93 -2.85 5.59
N PHE A 205 11.08 -2.81 6.91
CA PHE A 205 10.53 -1.74 7.73
C PHE A 205 11.59 -0.67 7.95
N TYR A 206 11.25 0.57 7.63
CA TYR A 206 12.10 1.73 7.85
C TYR A 206 11.54 2.56 8.99
N ASP A 207 12.31 2.71 10.07
CA ASP A 207 11.92 3.60 11.17
C ASP A 207 11.84 5.06 10.72
N LYS A 208 11.24 5.93 11.55
CA LYS A 208 11.05 7.35 11.25
C LYS A 208 12.33 8.14 10.93
N LYS A 209 13.52 7.64 11.27
CA LYS A 209 14.81 8.29 10.96
C LYS A 209 15.23 8.07 9.50
N CYS A 210 14.49 7.26 8.73
CA CYS A 210 14.75 7.11 7.30
C CYS A 210 14.50 8.40 6.51
N GLU A 211 13.77 9.37 7.07
CA GLU A 211 13.45 10.67 6.43
C GLU A 211 12.81 10.47 5.04
N GLY A 212 12.01 9.41 4.88
CA GLY A 212 11.34 9.07 3.62
C GLY A 212 12.27 8.54 2.53
N LYS A 213 13.47 8.05 2.87
CA LYS A 213 14.44 7.46 1.94
C LYS A 213 14.64 5.98 2.21
N PHE A 214 14.65 5.20 1.14
CA PHE A 214 14.68 3.74 1.19
C PHE A 214 15.74 3.19 0.25
N SER A 215 16.31 2.03 0.60
CA SER A 215 17.38 1.41 -0.16
C SER A 215 17.38 -0.11 -0.02
N TYR A 216 17.44 -0.83 -1.14
CA TYR A 216 17.54 -2.28 -1.22
C TYR A 216 18.73 -2.70 -2.11
N LYS A 217 19.56 -3.64 -1.66
CA LYS A 217 20.63 -4.23 -2.49
C LYS A 217 20.12 -5.48 -3.19
N MET A 218 19.84 -5.33 -4.49
CA MET A 218 19.37 -6.40 -5.33
C MET A 218 20.55 -7.15 -5.98
N ASP A 219 20.67 -8.44 -5.70
CA ASP A 219 21.55 -9.32 -6.48
C ASP A 219 20.81 -9.80 -7.74
N THR A 220 21.11 -9.20 -8.88
CA THR A 220 20.44 -9.53 -10.13
C THR A 220 20.81 -10.92 -10.65
N THR A 221 21.87 -11.56 -10.15
CA THR A 221 22.27 -12.91 -10.57
C THR A 221 21.30 -14.01 -10.11
N ALA A 222 20.43 -13.69 -9.15
CA ALA A 222 19.34 -14.55 -8.71
C ALA A 222 18.19 -14.66 -9.73
N TYR A 223 18.20 -13.84 -10.78
CA TYR A 223 17.11 -13.77 -11.77
C TYR A 223 17.61 -14.10 -13.18
N PRO A 224 16.80 -14.81 -13.99
CA PRO A 224 17.13 -15.03 -15.40
C PRO A 224 17.29 -13.72 -16.16
N ASP A 225 18.18 -13.71 -17.15
CA ASP A 225 18.28 -12.59 -18.10
C ASP A 225 16.94 -12.36 -18.78
N GLY A 226 16.48 -11.11 -18.81
CA GLY A 226 15.11 -10.83 -19.20
C GLY A 226 14.72 -9.38 -19.01
N VAL A 227 13.47 -9.09 -19.36
CA VAL A 227 12.88 -7.77 -19.18
C VAL A 227 11.82 -7.89 -18.11
N TYR A 228 11.91 -7.04 -17.09
CA TYR A 228 11.09 -7.07 -15.90
C TYR A 228 10.50 -5.68 -15.65
N THR A 229 9.43 -5.62 -14.85
CA THR A 229 8.98 -4.39 -14.22
C THR A 229 9.41 -4.40 -12.77
N LEU A 230 10.28 -3.48 -12.40
CA LEU A 230 10.63 -3.21 -11.00
C LEU A 230 9.55 -2.30 -10.41
N TYR A 231 8.91 -2.75 -9.34
CA TYR A 231 8.02 -1.90 -8.54
C TYR A 231 8.61 -1.68 -7.16
N VAL A 232 8.39 -0.48 -6.62
CA VAL A 232 8.55 -0.18 -5.19
C VAL A 232 7.19 0.27 -4.69
N GLY A 233 6.70 -0.39 -3.65
CA GLY A 233 5.50 -0.01 -2.92
C GLY A 233 5.87 0.43 -1.51
N MET A 234 5.16 1.42 -1.00
CA MET A 234 5.28 1.88 0.38
C MET A 234 3.89 1.96 1.00
N CYS A 235 3.77 1.59 2.27
CA CYS A 235 2.66 1.99 3.12
C CYS A 235 3.16 2.61 4.43
N ASP A 236 2.45 3.62 4.93
CA ASP A 236 2.62 4.09 6.30
C ASP A 236 1.68 3.34 7.27
N HIS A 237 1.81 3.64 8.57
CA HIS A 237 0.93 3.08 9.60
C HIS A 237 -0.54 3.34 9.34
N HIS A 238 -0.89 4.40 8.62
CA HIS A 238 -2.28 4.70 8.34
C HIS A 238 -2.76 4.11 7.01
N GLN A 239 -2.09 3.10 6.47
CA GLN A 239 -2.40 2.53 5.16
C GLN A 239 -2.46 3.55 4.02
N HIS A 240 -1.80 4.71 4.16
CA HIS A 240 -1.48 5.51 3.00
C HIS A 240 -0.47 4.74 2.19
N ALA A 241 -0.93 4.20 1.07
CA ALA A 241 -0.12 3.34 0.24
C ALA A 241 0.11 4.00 -1.10
N THR A 242 1.34 3.91 -1.59
CA THR A 242 1.73 4.40 -2.90
C THR A 242 2.66 3.40 -3.56
N SER A 243 2.82 3.51 -4.86
CA SER A 243 3.83 2.74 -5.58
C SER A 243 4.30 3.48 -6.83
N THR A 244 5.47 3.08 -7.28
CA THR A 244 6.07 3.51 -8.55
C THR A 244 6.71 2.29 -9.19
N GLY A 245 6.81 2.28 -10.53
CA GLY A 245 7.51 1.22 -11.22
C GLY A 245 8.14 1.64 -12.53
N CYS A 246 9.23 0.96 -12.88
CA CYS A 246 9.93 1.14 -14.14
C CYS A 246 10.27 -0.21 -14.77
N ARG A 247 10.27 -0.27 -16.10
CA ARG A 247 10.68 -1.45 -16.84
C ARG A 247 12.20 -1.47 -16.93
N ILE A 248 12.83 -2.56 -16.55
CA ILE A 248 14.29 -2.76 -16.55
C ILE A 248 14.65 -4.01 -17.35
N ARG A 249 15.92 -4.16 -17.69
CA ARG A 249 16.46 -5.39 -18.27
C ARG A 249 17.54 -5.96 -17.36
N ILE A 250 17.41 -7.21 -16.95
CA ILE A 250 18.50 -7.93 -16.28
C ILE A 250 19.35 -8.63 -17.34
N LYS A 251 20.66 -8.41 -17.30
CA LYS A 251 21.64 -9.08 -18.18
C LYS A 251 22.91 -9.44 -17.41
N ASN A 252 22.97 -10.66 -16.90
CA ASN A 252 24.15 -11.22 -16.24
C ASN A 252 24.99 -12.11 -17.14
N SER A 253 24.41 -12.63 -18.23
CA SER A 253 25.20 -13.35 -19.24
C SER A 253 26.12 -12.38 -19.98
N VAL A 254 27.38 -12.82 -20.18
CA VAL A 254 28.41 -12.09 -20.93
C VAL A 254 28.05 -12.08 -22.40
#